data_AF-A0A2H9TMD3-F1
#
_entry.id   AF-A0A2H9TMD3-F1
#
_cell.length_a   1.000
_cell.length_b   1.000
_cell.length_c   1.000
_cell.angle_alpha   90.00
_cell.angle_beta   90.00
_cell.angle_gamma   90.00
#
_symmetry.space_group_name_H-M   'P 1'
#
loop_
_entity.id
_entity.type
_entity.pdbx_description
1 polymer ?
#
loop_
_entity_poly.entity_id
_entity_poly.type
_entity_poly.pdbx_seq_one_letter_code
_entity_poly.pdbx_strand_id
1 'polypeptide(L)'
;MTPTLRDPNSVSNILAFVTKHIKLNWKVNFETSTIAATVVLTLARLTEEQTVRLDCSHLVVKRVTDLDSGQELSFRVDPNATKFGGLLAFDLCTKCPTYDIEYSSCAQLTL
;
A
#
# COMPACT_ATOMS: atom_id res chain seq x y z
N MET A 1 -25.30 14.16 12.58
CA MET A 1 -24.07 13.38 12.31
C MET A 1 -24.13 12.98 10.85
N THR A 2 -23.32 13.58 9.99
CA THR A 2 -23.21 13.16 8.59
C THR A 2 -22.55 11.79 8.58
N PRO A 3 -23.13 10.75 7.96
CA PRO A 3 -22.46 9.47 7.84
C PRO A 3 -21.13 9.70 7.14
N THR A 4 -20.03 9.32 7.79
CA THR A 4 -18.73 9.26 7.12
C THR A 4 -18.88 8.26 5.99
N LEU A 5 -18.92 8.75 4.75
CA LEU A 5 -19.08 7.96 3.54
C LEU A 5 -17.80 7.15 3.33
N ARG A 6 -17.62 6.08 4.11
CA ARG A 6 -16.58 5.09 3.90
C ARG A 6 -16.91 4.35 2.62
N ASP A 7 -15.97 4.26 1.70
CA ASP A 7 -16.10 3.39 0.53
C ASP A 7 -16.21 1.93 1.01
N PRO A 8 -17.33 1.24 0.78
CA PRO A 8 -17.52 -0.14 1.24
C PRO A 8 -16.61 -1.15 0.51
N ASN A 9 -16.00 -0.75 -0.60
CA ASN A 9 -15.16 -1.62 -1.43
C ASN A 9 -13.66 -1.48 -1.12
N SER A 10 -13.28 -0.56 -0.23
CA SER A 10 -11.89 -0.31 0.15
C SER A 10 -11.64 -0.61 1.63
N VAL A 11 -10.51 -1.25 1.91
CA VAL A 11 -9.98 -1.43 3.27
C VAL A 11 -9.04 -0.31 3.68
N SER A 12 -8.65 0.53 2.73
CA SER A 12 -7.77 1.66 2.99
C SER A 12 -8.42 2.69 3.92
N ASN A 13 -7.59 3.35 4.74
CA ASN A 13 -8.03 4.39 5.66
C ASN A 13 -7.87 5.79 5.05
N ILE A 14 -8.51 6.02 3.91
CA ILE A 14 -8.47 7.28 3.13
C ILE A 14 -8.92 8.54 3.89
N LEU A 15 -9.64 8.38 5.01
CA LEU A 15 -10.01 9.50 5.86
C LEU A 15 -8.90 9.89 6.85
N ALA A 16 -7.93 9.00 7.09
CA ALA A 16 -6.78 9.21 7.95
C ALA A 16 -5.54 9.66 7.18
N PHE A 17 -5.39 9.20 5.94
CA PHE A 17 -4.24 9.52 5.09
C PHE A 17 -4.70 9.92 3.70
N VAL A 18 -4.09 10.98 3.17
CA VAL A 18 -4.28 11.39 1.78
C VAL A 18 -2.98 11.24 1.00
N THR A 19 -3.04 10.52 -0.11
CA THR A 19 -1.93 10.42 -1.06
C THR A 19 -1.77 11.76 -1.78
N LYS A 20 -0.59 12.37 -1.66
CA LYS A 20 -0.25 13.64 -2.31
C LYS A 20 0.50 13.45 -3.61
N HIS A 21 1.30 12.39 -3.70
CA HIS A 21 2.10 12.07 -4.88
C HIS A 21 2.33 10.56 -4.96
N ILE A 22 2.42 10.06 -6.20
CA ILE A 22 2.74 8.67 -6.51
C ILE A 22 3.85 8.68 -7.56
N LYS A 23 4.95 7.96 -7.29
CA LYS A 23 5.98 7.66 -8.29
C LYS A 23 6.02 6.15 -8.49
N LEU A 24 5.85 5.72 -9.73
CA LEU A 24 5.88 4.31 -10.10
C LEU A 24 7.15 4.03 -10.90
N ASN A 25 7.89 3.01 -10.49
CA ASN A 25 9.00 2.47 -11.24
C ASN A 25 8.73 0.99 -11.51
N TRP A 26 8.45 0.65 -12.77
CA TRP A 26 8.03 -0.69 -13.17
C TRP A 26 9.04 -1.32 -14.12
N LYS A 27 9.27 -2.62 -13.91
CA LYS A 27 9.97 -3.50 -14.82
C LYS A 27 9.02 -4.62 -15.24
N VAL A 28 8.59 -4.57 -16.49
CA VAL A 28 7.72 -5.59 -17.09
C VAL A 28 8.58 -6.78 -17.50
N ASN A 29 8.21 -7.98 -17.05
CA ASN A 29 8.80 -9.23 -17.50
C ASN A 29 7.74 -10.03 -18.27
N PHE A 30 7.90 -10.09 -19.59
CA PHE A 30 7.00 -10.82 -20.49
C PHE A 30 7.17 -12.34 -20.39
N GLU A 31 8.35 -12.85 -20.03
CA GLU A 31 8.59 -14.28 -19.88
C GLU A 31 7.83 -14.85 -18.69
N THR A 32 7.82 -14.12 -17.58
CA THR A 32 7.12 -14.53 -16.36
C THR A 32 5.71 -13.96 -16.25
N SER A 33 5.28 -13.13 -17.20
CA SER A 33 4.01 -12.40 -17.14
C SER A 33 3.82 -11.64 -15.81
N THR A 34 4.89 -11.03 -15.31
CA THR A 34 4.88 -10.27 -14.04
C THR A 34 5.42 -8.86 -14.20
N ILE A 35 4.90 -7.95 -13.39
CA ILE A 35 5.48 -6.62 -13.17
C ILE A 35 6.21 -6.66 -11.84
N ALA A 36 7.53 -6.45 -11.86
CA ALA A 36 8.30 -6.12 -10.67
C ALA A 36 8.34 -4.59 -10.55
N ALA A 37 8.05 -4.06 -9.36
CA ALA A 37 7.74 -2.67 -9.20
C ALA A 37 8.22 -2.12 -7.86
N THR A 38 8.50 -0.83 -7.89
CA THR A 38 8.66 -0.01 -6.71
C THR A 38 7.68 1.15 -6.83
N VAL A 39 6.86 1.39 -5.79
CA VAL A 39 6.00 2.56 -5.70
C VAL A 39 6.46 3.43 -4.53
N VAL A 40 6.69 4.71 -4.82
CA VAL A 40 6.90 5.72 -3.79
C VAL A 40 5.59 6.49 -3.59
N LEU A 41 5.05 6.44 -2.38
CA LEU A 41 3.85 7.16 -1.96
C LEU A 41 4.24 8.29 -1.00
N THR A 42 3.92 9.53 -1.37
CA THR A 42 3.97 10.65 -0.43
C THR A 42 2.61 10.81 0.21
N LEU A 43 2.51 10.59 1.51
CA LEU A 43 1.26 10.65 2.26
C LEU A 43 1.23 11.88 3.17
N ALA A 44 0.06 12.50 3.29
CA ALA A 44 -0.21 13.46 4.35
C ALA A 44 -1.21 12.85 5.33
N ARG A 45 -0.87 12.90 6.61
CA ARG A 45 -1.72 12.43 7.71
C ARG A 45 -2.75 13.50 8.08
N LEU A 46 -4.02 13.09 8.19
CA LEU A 46 -5.16 13.96 8.49
C LEU A 46 -5.70 13.77 9.92
N THR A 47 -5.37 12.66 10.57
CA THR A 47 -5.89 12.30 11.90
C THR A 47 -4.79 11.69 12.78
N GLU A 48 -5.09 11.36 14.03
CA GLU A 48 -4.16 10.69 14.96
C GLU A 48 -3.97 9.18 14.71
N GLU A 49 -4.43 8.63 13.58
CA GLU A 49 -4.16 7.23 13.19
C GLU A 49 -2.67 6.99 12.91
N GLN A 50 -2.12 5.89 13.42
CA GLN A 50 -0.69 5.55 13.30
C GLN A 50 -0.41 4.42 12.30
N THR A 51 -1.45 3.69 11.89
CA THR A 51 -1.30 2.59 10.93
C THR A 51 -1.79 3.03 9.56
N VAL A 52 -0.92 2.97 8.56
CA VAL A 52 -1.33 3.14 7.16
C VAL A 52 -1.98 1.84 6.68
N ARG A 53 -3.14 1.93 6.04
CA ARG A 53 -3.85 0.80 5.42
C ARG A 53 -4.04 1.09 3.94
N LEU A 54 -3.52 0.21 3.09
CA LEU A 54 -3.63 0.27 1.64
C LEU A 54 -4.37 -0.96 1.12
N ASP A 55 -5.15 -0.78 0.06
CA ASP A 55 -5.70 -1.92 -0.68
C ASP A 55 -4.55 -2.68 -1.37
N CYS A 56 -4.52 -4.00 -1.22
CA CYS A 56 -3.44 -4.84 -1.73
C CYS A 56 -3.95 -6.25 -2.05
N SER A 57 -4.13 -6.55 -3.34
CA SER A 57 -4.66 -7.84 -3.81
C SER A 57 -3.73 -8.46 -4.84
N HIS A 58 -3.40 -9.75 -4.67
CA HIS A 58 -2.54 -10.51 -5.59
C HIS A 58 -1.16 -9.86 -5.86
N LEU A 59 -0.65 -9.11 -4.87
CA LEU A 59 0.69 -8.54 -4.88
C LEU A 59 1.56 -9.26 -3.85
N VAL A 60 2.82 -9.51 -4.24
CA VAL A 60 3.86 -9.92 -3.31
C VAL A 60 4.60 -8.65 -2.88
N VAL A 61 4.30 -8.17 -1.68
CA VAL A 61 5.03 -7.05 -1.05
C VAL A 61 6.31 -7.60 -0.45
N LYS A 62 7.46 -7.06 -0.88
CA LYS A 62 8.78 -7.53 -0.46
C LYS A 62 9.38 -6.68 0.64
N ARG A 63 9.20 -5.36 0.53
CA ARG A 63 9.80 -4.38 1.45
C ARG A 63 8.94 -3.12 1.52
N VAL A 64 8.85 -2.53 2.71
CA VAL A 64 8.32 -1.18 2.93
C VAL A 64 9.41 -0.38 3.63
N THR A 65 9.78 0.77 3.06
CA THR A 65 10.84 1.64 3.59
C THR A 65 10.29 3.03 3.82
N ASP A 66 10.56 3.61 4.99
CA ASP A 66 10.37 5.03 5.22
C ASP A 66 11.55 5.79 4.58
N LEU A 67 11.28 6.61 3.57
CA LEU A 67 12.34 7.32 2.85
C LEU A 67 12.92 8.50 3.63
N ASP A 68 12.23 9.01 4.64
CA ASP A 68 12.73 10.11 5.46
C ASP A 68 13.75 9.62 6.50
N SER A 69 13.48 8.46 7.11
CA SER A 69 14.39 7.83 8.09
C SER A 69 15.36 6.83 7.45
N GLY A 70 15.05 6.33 6.25
CA GLY A 70 15.76 5.21 5.61
C GLY A 70 15.49 3.85 6.26
N GLN A 71 14.56 3.77 7.22
CA GLN A 71 14.30 2.55 7.98
C GLN A 71 13.33 1.62 7.23
N GLU A 72 13.67 0.33 7.20
CA GLU A 72 12.76 -0.72 6.76
C GLU A 72 11.70 -1.00 7.84
N LEU A 73 10.43 -1.00 7.42
CA LEU A 73 9.28 -1.14 8.30
C LEU A 73 8.76 -2.57 8.30
N SER A 74 8.35 -3.04 9.47
CA SER A 74 7.52 -4.24 9.56
C SER A 74 6.14 -3.96 8.96
N PHE A 75 5.65 -4.88 8.15
CA PHE A 75 4.34 -4.77 7.50
C PHE A 75 3.58 -6.10 7.58
N ARG A 76 2.26 -6.02 7.45
CA ARG A 76 1.36 -7.17 7.34
C ARG A 76 0.59 -7.08 6.03
N VAL A 77 0.58 -8.19 5.30
CA VAL A 77 -0.36 -8.40 4.19
C VAL A 77 -1.46 -9.35 4.63
N ASP A 78 -2.70 -8.98 4.42
CA ASP A 78 -3.87 -9.83 4.64
C ASP A 78 -4.66 -9.95 3.33
N PRO A 79 -4.47 -11.02 2.54
CA PRO A 79 -5.11 -11.15 1.23
C PRO A 79 -6.63 -11.33 1.30
N ASN A 80 -7.19 -11.62 2.49
CA ASN A 80 -8.61 -11.91 2.70
C ASN A 80 -9.29 -10.84 3.58
N ALA A 81 -8.72 -9.63 3.63
CA ALA A 81 -9.24 -8.55 4.47
C ALA A 81 -10.70 -8.20 4.15
N THR A 82 -11.12 -8.33 2.89
CA THR A 82 -12.53 -8.23 2.47
C THR A 82 -12.87 -9.21 1.35
N LYS A 83 -14.16 -9.27 0.99
CA LYS A 83 -14.63 -9.95 -0.23
C LYS A 83 -14.09 -9.34 -1.53
N PHE A 84 -13.54 -8.13 -1.50
CA PHE A 84 -13.11 -7.37 -2.68
C PHE A 84 -11.60 -7.28 -2.83
N GLY A 85 -10.84 -7.76 -1.85
CA GLY A 85 -9.40 -7.70 -1.89
C GLY A 85 -8.72 -7.77 -0.54
N GLY A 86 -7.40 -7.66 -0.59
CA GLY A 86 -6.54 -7.69 0.58
C GLY A 86 -6.11 -6.32 1.10
N LEU A 87 -5.36 -6.37 2.19
CA LEU A 87 -4.83 -5.23 2.94
C LEU A 87 -3.31 -5.31 3.00
N LEU A 88 -2.66 -4.17 2.82
CA LEU A 88 -1.29 -3.92 3.31
C LEU A 88 -1.38 -2.94 4.47
N ALA A 89 -0.80 -3.29 5.61
CA ALA A 89 -0.74 -2.43 6.80
C ALA A 89 0.68 -2.31 7.34
N PHE A 90 1.08 -1.10 7.73
CA PHE A 90 2.35 -0.80 8.40
C PHE A 90 2.21 0.46 9.25
N ASP A 91 3.03 0.57 10.28
CA ASP A 91 2.97 1.70 11.22
C ASP A 91 3.90 2.84 10.81
N LEU A 92 3.47 4.08 11.08
CA LEU A 92 4.27 5.26 10.85
C LEU A 92 5.46 5.33 11.81
N CYS A 93 6.61 5.75 11.30
CA CYS A 93 7.74 6.18 12.13
C CYS A 93 7.85 7.70 12.26
N THR A 94 7.22 8.48 11.37
CA THR A 94 7.34 9.95 11.30
C THR A 94 6.01 10.65 10.95
N LYS A 95 5.95 11.98 11.12
CA LYS A 95 4.70 12.77 11.00
C LYS A 95 4.24 13.06 9.57
N CYS A 96 5.12 13.06 8.58
CA CYS A 96 4.79 13.44 7.19
C CYS A 96 5.55 12.57 6.19
N PRO A 97 5.18 11.29 6.06
CA PRO A 97 6.10 10.31 5.54
C PRO A 97 5.97 10.10 4.02
N THR A 98 7.12 9.95 3.38
CA THR A 98 7.22 9.34 2.06
C THR A 98 7.65 7.88 2.18
N TYR A 99 6.88 6.96 1.60
CA TYR A 99 7.13 5.52 1.69
C TYR A 99 7.50 4.92 0.35
N ASP A 100 8.52 4.07 0.36
CA ASP A 100 8.91 3.24 -0.77
C ASP A 100 8.45 1.79 -0.55
N ILE A 101 7.62 1.28 -1.44
CA ILE A 101 7.05 -0.06 -1.36
C ILE A 101 7.53 -0.85 -2.57
N GLU A 102 8.35 -1.88 -2.32
CA GLU A 102 8.79 -2.83 -3.34
C GLU A 102 7.79 -3.98 -3.42
N TYR A 103 7.23 -4.22 -4.61
CA TYR A 103 6.26 -5.28 -4.84
C TYR A 103 6.43 -5.95 -6.21
N SER A 104 5.81 -7.10 -6.37
CA SER A 104 5.60 -7.69 -7.70
C SER A 104 4.18 -8.21 -7.84
N SER A 105 3.61 -8.12 -9.04
CA SER A 105 2.35 -8.80 -9.34
C SER A 105 2.54 -10.31 -9.31
N CYS A 106 1.60 -11.05 -8.74
CA CYS A 106 1.53 -12.49 -9.00
C CYS A 106 1.15 -12.72 -10.46
N ALA A 107 1.85 -13.62 -11.15
CA ALA A 107 1.33 -14.17 -12.40
C ALA A 107 0.00 -14.87 -12.07
N GLN A 108 -1.09 -14.49 -12.73
CA GLN A 108 -2.32 -15.26 -12.63
C GLN A 108 -2.04 -16.64 -13.21
N LEU A 109 -2.20 -17.70 -12.40
CA LEU A 109 -2.46 -19.02 -12.95
C LEU A 109 -3.73 -18.89 -13.79
N THR A 110 -3.59 -19.12 -15.09
CA THR A 110 -4.69 -19.20 -16.04
C THR A 110 -5.73 -20.17 -15.47
N LEU A 111 -6.95 -19.69 -15.24
CA LEU A 111 -8.12 -20.54 -15.00
C LEU A 111 -8.44 -21.33 -16.28
#